data_AF-A0A2G9XJ55-F1
#
_entry.id   AF-A0A2G9XJ55-F1
#
_cell.length_a   1.000
_cell.length_b   1.000
_cell.length_c   1.000
_cell.angle_alpha   90.00
_cell.angle_beta   90.00
_cell.angle_gamma   90.00
#
_symmetry.space_group_name_H-M   'P 1'
#
loop_
_entity.id
_entity.type
_entity.pdbx_description
1 polymer ?
#
loop_
_entity_poly.entity_id
_entity_poly.type
_entity_poly.pdbx_seq_one_letter_code
_entity_poly.pdbx_strand_id
1 'polypeptide(L)'
;MADQDKDQKDKTEKKRQRDDSAQPVVLPGIHRYQFFSNLKDRALTKNLNRLMMFGIITTLGVDIIKPLFRGLTQTIYCYECRACYATQDNCPVGIPFQAELVVASRVSDYRRFINNGGLKCVRCGNCTSFCVQYIELQEVFGQMQTITMDAIRKGKVPKGVLVRAMEEGLVGRDFIADVADVLGKRT
;
A
#
# COMPACT_ATOMS: atom_id res chain seq x y z
N MET A 1 -63.59 18.73 25.31
CA MET A 1 -62.45 19.27 26.09
C MET A 1 -61.29 18.33 25.84
N ALA A 2 -60.45 18.67 24.85
CA ALA A 2 -59.07 19.18 25.05
C ALA A 2 -58.11 18.01 25.37
N ASP A 3 -56.95 17.82 24.76
CA ASP A 3 -56.15 18.65 23.87
C ASP A 3 -55.13 17.74 23.15
N GLN A 4 -54.62 18.20 22.01
CA GLN A 4 -53.43 17.63 21.36
C GLN A 4 -52.16 18.09 22.08
N ASP A 5 -51.09 17.27 22.06
CA ASP A 5 -49.66 17.62 21.86
C ASP A 5 -48.74 16.56 22.49
N LYS A 6 -47.96 15.80 21.70
CA LYS A 6 -46.60 16.10 21.19
C LYS A 6 -45.53 16.22 22.28
N ASP A 7 -44.58 15.28 22.25
CA ASP A 7 -43.12 15.52 22.17
C ASP A 7 -42.38 14.18 22.39
N GLN A 8 -41.81 13.55 21.36
CA GLN A 8 -40.43 13.69 20.89
C GLN A 8 -39.32 13.50 21.94
N LYS A 9 -38.37 12.62 21.58
CA LYS A 9 -37.05 12.31 22.17
C LYS A 9 -37.10 11.18 23.20
N ASP A 10 -36.34 10.09 23.05
CA ASP A 10 -34.92 10.12 22.77
C ASP A 10 -34.45 8.87 22.00
N LYS A 11 -33.82 9.09 20.84
CA LYS A 11 -32.98 8.10 20.17
C LYS A 11 -31.71 8.02 21.02
N THR A 12 -31.70 7.20 22.06
CA THR A 12 -30.47 6.94 22.78
C THR A 12 -29.56 6.11 21.86
N GLU A 13 -28.62 6.80 21.22
CA GLU A 13 -27.40 6.22 20.69
C GLU A 13 -26.92 5.17 21.69
N LYS A 14 -26.81 3.91 21.27
CA LYS A 14 -26.08 2.90 22.03
C LYS A 14 -24.61 3.31 22.03
N LYS A 15 -24.24 4.26 22.90
CA LYS A 15 -22.86 4.44 23.35
C LYS A 15 -22.46 3.12 23.97
N ARG A 16 -21.71 2.31 23.20
CA ARG A 16 -21.04 1.12 23.71
C ARG A 16 -20.02 1.61 24.72
N GLN A 17 -20.40 1.62 25.99
CA GLN A 17 -19.49 1.85 27.08
C GLN A 17 -18.61 0.59 27.19
N ARG A 18 -17.30 0.77 27.06
CA ARG A 18 -16.29 -0.30 27.12
C ARG A 18 -16.19 -0.77 28.58
N ASP A 19 -16.56 -2.02 28.84
CA ASP A 19 -16.78 -2.55 30.20
C ASP A 19 -15.61 -3.39 30.75
N ASP A 20 -14.51 -3.52 29.99
CA ASP A 20 -13.34 -4.31 30.43
C ASP A 20 -12.21 -3.38 30.91
N SER A 21 -12.16 -3.13 32.22
CA SER A 21 -11.09 -2.39 32.90
C SER A 21 -9.76 -3.14 32.98
N ALA A 22 -9.74 -4.44 32.66
CA ALA A 22 -8.57 -5.31 32.72
C ALA A 22 -7.71 -5.30 31.45
N GLN A 23 -8.16 -4.69 30.35
CA GLN A 23 -7.38 -4.60 29.13
C GLN A 23 -6.47 -3.37 29.14
N PRO A 24 -5.18 -3.50 28.79
CA PRO A 24 -4.27 -2.36 28.76
C PRO A 24 -4.73 -1.36 27.69
N VAL A 25 -4.92 -0.11 28.12
CA VAL A 25 -5.22 1.02 27.24
C VAL A 25 -4.02 1.25 26.32
N VAL A 26 -4.27 1.32 25.01
CA VAL A 26 -3.25 1.51 23.98
C VAL A 26 -2.39 2.73 24.33
N LEU A 27 -1.07 2.55 24.40
CA LEU A 27 -0.13 3.66 24.58
C LEU A 27 -0.14 4.56 23.33
N PRO A 28 -0.12 5.89 23.49
CA PRO A 28 -0.10 6.82 22.37
C PRO A 28 1.13 6.56 21.47
N GLY A 29 0.92 6.46 20.16
CA GLY A 29 1.99 6.30 19.16
C GLY A 29 2.25 4.87 18.65
N ILE A 30 1.62 3.85 19.21
CA ILE A 30 1.74 2.47 18.72
C ILE A 30 0.36 1.96 18.27
N HIS A 31 0.02 2.16 17.00
CA HIS A 31 -1.12 1.48 16.37
C HIS A 31 -0.77 0.01 16.07
N ARG A 32 -0.58 -0.81 17.11
CA ARG A 32 -0.59 -2.26 16.94
C ARG A 32 -2.06 -2.69 16.91
N TYR A 33 -2.50 -3.26 15.80
CA TYR A 33 -3.74 -4.02 15.73
C TYR A 33 -3.68 -5.11 16.82
N GLN A 34 -4.30 -4.86 17.98
CA GLN A 34 -4.45 -5.88 19.00
C GLN A 34 -5.30 -7.00 18.39
N PHE A 35 -4.69 -8.15 18.16
CA PHE A 35 -5.37 -9.39 17.73
C PHE A 35 -6.34 -9.95 18.80
N PHE A 36 -6.49 -9.27 19.94
CA PHE A 36 -7.49 -9.61 20.94
C PHE A 36 -8.74 -8.77 20.69
N SER A 37 -9.44 -9.05 19.59
CA SER A 37 -10.84 -8.68 19.50
C SER A 37 -11.58 -9.33 20.67
N ASN A 38 -12.31 -8.54 21.44
CA ASN A 38 -13.16 -9.09 22.48
C ASN A 38 -14.13 -10.05 21.78
N LEU A 39 -14.42 -11.23 22.36
CA LEU A 39 -15.32 -12.22 21.73
C LEU A 39 -16.71 -11.63 21.37
N LYS A 40 -17.07 -10.50 22.00
CA LYS A 40 -18.27 -9.70 21.76
C LYS A 40 -18.23 -8.80 20.51
N ASP A 41 -17.04 -8.60 19.90
CA ASP A 41 -16.85 -7.87 18.64
C ASP A 41 -16.90 -8.79 17.40
N ARG A 42 -17.25 -10.07 17.57
CA ARG A 42 -17.47 -10.99 16.45
C ARG A 42 -18.64 -10.53 15.57
N ALA A 43 -18.52 -10.84 14.28
CA ALA A 43 -19.59 -10.64 13.31
C ALA A 43 -20.92 -11.23 13.81
N LEU A 44 -22.04 -10.55 13.49
CA LEU A 44 -23.38 -10.78 14.04
C LEU A 44 -23.83 -12.26 14.07
N THR A 45 -23.30 -13.10 13.18
CA THR A 45 -23.57 -14.54 13.13
C THR A 45 -22.30 -15.36 12.92
N LYS A 46 -22.31 -16.65 13.34
CA LYS A 46 -21.21 -17.60 13.14
C LYS A 46 -20.84 -17.77 11.65
N ASN A 47 -21.85 -17.75 10.76
CA ASN A 47 -21.63 -17.87 9.32
C ASN A 47 -21.00 -16.61 8.72
N LEU A 48 -21.38 -15.42 9.19
CA LEU A 48 -20.74 -14.18 8.78
C LEU A 48 -19.28 -14.12 9.23
N ASN A 49 -19.00 -14.58 10.45
CA ASN A 49 -17.62 -14.68 10.93
C ASN A 49 -16.79 -15.66 10.08
N ARG A 50 -17.36 -16.82 9.69
CA ARG A 50 -16.69 -17.77 8.78
C ARG A 50 -16.41 -17.14 7.42
N LEU A 51 -17.38 -16.44 6.83
CA LEU A 51 -17.22 -15.76 5.54
C LEU A 51 -16.16 -14.66 5.60
N MET A 52 -16.13 -13.86 6.68
CA MET A 52 -15.07 -12.87 6.90
C MET A 52 -13.70 -13.53 7.03
N MET A 53 -13.58 -14.63 7.79
CA MET A 53 -12.31 -15.37 7.91
C MET A 53 -11.86 -15.93 6.56
N PHE A 54 -12.78 -16.47 5.75
CA PHE A 54 -12.46 -16.90 4.39
C PHE A 54 -11.96 -15.72 3.54
N GLY A 55 -12.60 -14.55 3.63
CA GLY A 55 -12.15 -13.33 2.94
C GLY A 55 -10.75 -12.86 3.37
N ILE A 56 -10.43 -12.94 4.66
CA ILE A 56 -9.09 -12.60 5.17
C ILE A 56 -8.05 -13.60 4.64
N ILE A 57 -8.37 -14.90 4.66
CA ILE A 57 -7.45 -15.94 4.18
C ILE A 57 -7.20 -15.79 2.67
N THR A 58 -8.24 -15.54 1.88
CA THR A 58 -8.09 -15.39 0.42
C THR A 58 -7.30 -14.13 0.06
N THR A 59 -7.53 -13.01 0.73
CA THR A 59 -6.78 -11.77 0.50
C THR A 59 -5.30 -11.92 0.88
N LEU A 60 -5.00 -12.49 2.05
CA LEU A 60 -3.62 -12.82 2.44
C LEU A 60 -2.94 -13.78 1.45
N GLY A 61 -3.69 -14.78 0.96
CA GLY A 61 -3.19 -15.72 -0.05
C GLY A 61 -2.79 -15.00 -1.34
N VAL A 62 -3.59 -14.05 -1.83
CA VAL A 62 -3.27 -13.27 -3.03
C VAL A 62 -2.01 -12.43 -2.84
N ASP A 63 -1.82 -11.83 -1.65
CA ASP A 63 -0.66 -11.01 -1.33
C ASP A 63 0.66 -11.80 -1.25
N ILE A 64 0.59 -13.11 -1.06
CA ILE A 64 1.75 -14.02 -1.07
C ILE A 64 1.96 -14.61 -2.47
N ILE A 65 0.90 -15.10 -3.10
CA ILE A 65 0.96 -15.83 -4.37
C ILE A 65 1.41 -14.90 -5.51
N LYS A 66 0.91 -13.67 -5.55
CA LYS A 66 1.19 -12.75 -6.67
C LYS A 66 2.66 -12.33 -6.75
N PRO A 67 3.35 -11.94 -5.67
CA PRO A 67 4.79 -11.69 -5.70
C PRO A 67 5.60 -12.93 -6.06
N LEU A 68 5.19 -14.13 -5.61
CA LEU A 68 5.86 -15.40 -5.97
C LEU A 68 5.90 -15.62 -7.48
N PHE A 69 4.76 -15.48 -8.16
CA PHE A 69 4.70 -15.64 -9.61
C PHE A 69 5.43 -14.55 -10.41
N ARG A 70 5.72 -13.40 -9.79
CA ARG A 70 6.40 -12.26 -10.45
C ARG A 70 7.88 -12.14 -10.09
N GLY A 71 8.40 -13.03 -9.25
CA GLY A 71 9.79 -12.98 -8.79
C GLY A 71 10.09 -11.90 -7.74
N LEU A 72 9.08 -11.17 -7.25
CA LEU A 72 9.21 -10.08 -6.27
C LEU A 72 9.04 -10.59 -4.82
N THR A 73 9.60 -11.76 -4.51
CA THR A 73 9.32 -12.51 -3.26
C THR A 73 9.71 -11.75 -2.00
N GLN A 74 10.77 -10.94 -2.04
CA GLN A 74 11.21 -10.18 -0.87
C GLN A 74 10.15 -9.18 -0.38
N THR A 75 9.25 -8.73 -1.27
CA THR A 75 8.17 -7.79 -0.91
C THR A 75 7.17 -8.39 0.09
N ILE A 76 7.08 -9.72 0.21
CA ILE A 76 6.21 -10.42 1.16
C ILE A 76 6.63 -10.12 2.60
N TYR A 77 7.94 -9.94 2.84
CA TYR A 77 8.49 -9.70 4.18
C TYR A 77 8.44 -8.23 4.61
N CYS A 78 8.01 -7.31 3.74
CA CYS A 78 7.93 -5.91 4.09
C CYS A 78 6.78 -5.66 5.09
N TYR A 79 7.14 -5.22 6.30
CA TYR A 79 6.19 -4.86 7.36
C TYR A 79 5.56 -3.48 7.19
N GLU A 80 5.92 -2.75 6.12
CA GLU A 80 5.44 -1.39 5.89
C GLU A 80 5.74 -0.44 7.07
N CYS A 81 6.84 -0.71 7.79
CA CYS A 81 7.26 0.06 8.97
C CYS A 81 7.81 1.46 8.64
N ARG A 82 8.05 1.76 7.35
CA ARG A 82 8.53 3.04 6.83
C ARG A 82 9.88 3.52 7.37
N ALA A 83 10.65 2.65 8.01
CA ALA A 83 12.01 2.96 8.47
C ALA A 83 12.91 3.47 7.33
N CYS A 84 12.73 2.96 6.11
CA CYS A 84 13.46 3.41 4.92
C CYS A 84 13.20 4.88 4.53
N TYR A 85 12.19 5.56 5.07
CA TYR A 85 11.97 6.99 4.85
C TYR A 85 13.04 7.86 5.52
N ALA A 86 13.80 7.31 6.48
CA ALA A 86 14.98 8.01 6.99
C ALA A 86 16.05 8.27 5.89
N THR A 87 15.91 7.67 4.70
CA THR A 87 16.78 7.94 3.55
C THR A 87 16.29 9.03 2.60
N GLN A 88 15.22 9.74 2.92
CA GLN A 88 14.71 10.84 2.09
C GLN A 88 15.82 11.85 1.74
N ASP A 89 16.60 12.27 2.74
CA ASP A 89 17.70 13.22 2.56
C ASP A 89 18.93 12.61 1.86
N ASN A 90 19.05 11.28 1.86
CA ASN A 90 20.19 10.53 1.32
C ASN A 90 19.87 9.83 -0.01
N CYS A 91 18.67 10.02 -0.56
CA CYS A 91 18.29 9.44 -1.84
C CYS A 91 18.83 10.32 -2.97
N PRO A 92 19.75 9.84 -3.84
CA PRO A 92 20.36 10.66 -4.88
C PRO A 92 19.37 11.25 -5.90
N VAL A 93 18.18 10.63 -6.00
CA VAL A 93 17.10 11.06 -6.90
C VAL A 93 15.90 11.63 -6.16
N GLY A 94 16.01 11.83 -4.85
CA GLY A 94 14.99 12.48 -4.01
C GLY A 94 13.65 11.75 -3.99
N ILE A 95 13.64 10.41 -3.92
CA ILE A 95 12.40 9.65 -3.76
C ILE A 95 11.93 9.78 -2.30
N PRO A 96 10.74 10.35 -2.04
CA PRO A 96 10.28 10.56 -0.67
C PRO A 96 9.75 9.28 -0.02
N PHE A 97 9.14 8.37 -0.81
CA PHE A 97 8.35 7.28 -0.26
C PHE A 97 8.80 5.89 -0.75
N GLN A 98 9.96 5.42 -0.27
CA GLN A 98 10.55 4.13 -0.68
C GLN A 98 9.67 2.92 -0.31
N ALA A 99 9.07 2.90 0.88
CA ALA A 99 8.10 1.88 1.28
C ALA A 99 6.90 1.79 0.32
N GLU A 100 6.41 2.92 -0.22
CA GLU A 100 5.34 2.92 -1.22
C GLU A 100 5.74 2.19 -2.50
N LEU A 101 7.02 2.28 -2.91
CA LEU A 101 7.55 1.53 -4.04
C LEU A 101 7.55 0.03 -3.77
N VAL A 102 7.85 -0.41 -2.54
CA VAL A 102 7.80 -1.84 -2.16
C VAL A 102 6.36 -2.36 -2.19
N VAL A 103 5.43 -1.59 -1.61
CA VAL A 103 4.00 -1.94 -1.61
C VAL A 103 3.47 -1.99 -3.04
N ALA A 104 3.79 -0.99 -3.85
CA ALA A 104 3.43 -0.98 -5.27
C ALA A 104 4.02 -2.18 -6.02
N SER A 105 5.25 -2.59 -5.69
CA SER A 105 5.89 -3.76 -6.29
C SER A 105 5.14 -5.06 -5.94
N ARG A 106 4.78 -5.25 -4.66
CA ARG A 106 4.06 -6.45 -4.17
C ARG A 106 2.80 -6.75 -4.99
N VAL A 107 1.98 -5.74 -5.23
CA VAL A 107 0.72 -5.89 -5.99
C VAL A 107 0.87 -5.54 -7.47
N SER A 108 2.06 -5.14 -7.89
CA SER A 108 2.42 -4.49 -9.16
C SER A 108 1.40 -3.45 -9.62
N ASP A 109 1.18 -2.48 -8.73
CA ASP A 109 0.47 -1.25 -9.03
C ASP A 109 1.43 -0.30 -9.76
N TYR A 110 1.39 -0.35 -11.09
CA TYR A 110 2.25 0.47 -11.95
C TYR A 110 2.03 1.96 -11.74
N ARG A 111 0.79 2.39 -11.51
CA ARG A 111 0.46 3.81 -11.34
C ARG A 111 1.08 4.35 -10.06
N ARG A 112 0.89 3.65 -8.95
CA ARG A 112 1.51 4.02 -7.66
C ARG A 112 3.03 3.93 -7.74
N PHE A 113 3.58 2.94 -8.44
CA PHE A 113 5.02 2.82 -8.62
C PHE A 113 5.60 4.03 -9.39
N ILE A 114 4.99 4.39 -10.52
CA ILE A 114 5.43 5.53 -11.35
C ILE A 114 5.30 6.85 -10.58
N ASN A 115 4.12 7.11 -10.00
CA ASN A 115 3.84 8.36 -9.30
C ASN A 115 4.73 8.62 -8.08
N ASN A 116 5.26 7.56 -7.46
CA ASN A 116 6.20 7.68 -6.34
C ASN A 116 7.67 7.68 -6.79
N GLY A 117 7.94 7.85 -8.09
CA GLY A 117 9.31 7.93 -8.63
C GLY A 117 10.00 6.59 -8.81
N GLY A 118 9.26 5.48 -8.90
CA GLY A 118 9.83 4.15 -9.11
C GLY A 118 10.66 4.03 -10.39
N LEU A 119 10.24 4.69 -11.48
CA LEU A 119 11.03 4.78 -12.72
C LEU A 119 12.21 5.74 -12.63
N LYS A 120 12.27 6.60 -11.61
CA LYS A 120 13.39 7.51 -11.34
C LYS A 120 14.50 6.83 -10.53
N CYS A 121 14.18 5.74 -9.84
CA CYS A 121 15.11 5.06 -8.93
C CYS A 121 16.39 4.59 -9.64
N VAL A 122 17.54 5.06 -9.17
CA VAL A 122 18.88 4.66 -9.68
C VAL A 122 19.47 3.44 -8.96
N ARG A 123 18.68 2.78 -8.10
CA ARG A 123 19.08 1.54 -7.41
C ARG A 123 20.36 1.67 -6.57
N CYS A 124 20.57 2.83 -5.95
CA CYS A 124 21.76 3.13 -5.13
C CYS A 124 21.91 2.27 -3.86
N GLY A 125 20.86 1.57 -3.41
CA GLY A 125 20.92 0.72 -2.20
C GLY A 125 20.88 1.45 -0.86
N ASN A 126 20.94 2.78 -0.81
CA ASN A 126 20.94 3.55 0.45
C ASN A 126 19.76 3.22 1.38
N CYS A 127 18.58 2.92 0.82
CA CYS A 127 17.38 2.59 1.59
C CYS A 127 17.45 1.21 2.28
N THR A 128 18.32 0.31 1.83
CA THR A 128 18.46 -1.05 2.35
C THR A 128 19.06 -1.07 3.75
N SER A 129 20.01 -0.17 4.05
CA SER A 129 20.62 -0.08 5.39
C SER A 129 19.64 0.33 6.49
N PHE A 130 18.51 0.94 6.12
CA PHE A 130 17.44 1.34 7.04
C PHE A 130 16.29 0.32 7.08
N CYS A 131 16.36 -0.73 6.26
CA CYS A 131 15.35 -1.78 6.27
C CYS A 131 15.57 -2.72 7.46
N VAL A 132 14.63 -2.73 8.41
CA VAL A 132 14.66 -3.63 9.58
C VAL A 132 14.67 -5.11 9.18
N GLN A 133 14.16 -5.43 7.99
CA GLN A 133 14.12 -6.78 7.43
C GLN A 133 15.24 -7.07 6.43
N TYR A 134 16.19 -6.14 6.25
CA TYR A 134 17.31 -6.28 5.31
C TYR A 134 16.87 -6.69 3.88
N ILE A 135 15.69 -6.23 3.46
CA ILE A 135 15.19 -6.42 2.09
C ILE A 135 16.11 -5.64 1.15
N GLU A 136 16.53 -6.26 0.06
CA GLU A 136 17.32 -5.65 -0.99
C GLU A 136 16.43 -4.76 -1.87
N LEU A 137 16.10 -3.59 -1.33
CA LEU A 137 15.15 -2.67 -1.94
C LEU A 137 15.57 -2.25 -3.35
N GLN A 138 16.87 -2.12 -3.60
CA GLN A 138 17.41 -1.81 -4.93
C GLN A 138 17.06 -2.87 -5.97
N GLU A 139 17.05 -4.15 -5.60
CA GLU A 139 16.73 -5.25 -6.50
C GLU A 139 15.23 -5.33 -6.75
N VAL A 140 14.42 -5.22 -5.69
CA VAL A 140 12.96 -5.13 -5.79
C VAL A 140 12.54 -4.02 -6.74
N PHE A 141 13.11 -2.82 -6.58
CA PHE A 141 12.80 -1.69 -7.44
C PHE A 141 13.28 -1.90 -8.87
N GLY A 142 14.45 -2.50 -9.07
CA GLY A 142 14.96 -2.83 -10.41
C GLY A 142 14.07 -3.84 -11.15
N GLN A 143 13.67 -4.91 -10.47
CA GLN A 143 12.73 -5.89 -11.04
C GLN A 143 11.38 -5.24 -11.37
N MET A 144 10.86 -4.42 -10.46
CA MET A 144 9.59 -3.72 -10.69
C MET A 144 9.71 -2.67 -11.81
N GLN A 145 10.86 -2.03 -12.03
CA GLN A 145 11.11 -1.18 -13.19
C GLN A 145 10.97 -1.98 -14.49
N THR A 146 11.61 -3.14 -14.59
CA THR A 146 11.51 -4.02 -15.77
C THR A 146 10.07 -4.45 -16.03
N ILE A 147 9.34 -4.87 -14.99
CA ILE A 147 7.93 -5.28 -15.09
C ILE A 147 7.06 -4.09 -15.53
N THR A 148 7.31 -2.89 -14.98
CA THR A 148 6.59 -1.67 -15.32
C THR A 148 6.83 -1.27 -16.78
N MET A 149 8.07 -1.34 -17.26
CA MET A 149 8.41 -1.03 -18.66
C MET A 149 7.77 -2.02 -19.64
N ASP A 150 7.73 -3.31 -19.31
CA ASP A 150 6.98 -4.30 -20.09
C ASP A 150 5.48 -3.97 -20.14
N ALA A 151 4.89 -3.58 -19.00
CA ALA A 151 3.49 -3.17 -18.93
C ALA A 151 3.20 -1.89 -19.74
N ILE A 152 4.13 -0.92 -19.75
CA ILE A 152 4.04 0.30 -20.57
C ILE A 152 4.05 -0.05 -22.05
N ARG A 153 5.00 -0.89 -22.50
CA ARG A 153 5.10 -1.32 -23.91
C ARG A 153 3.86 -2.09 -24.37
N LYS A 154 3.22 -2.83 -23.47
CA LYS A 154 1.95 -3.55 -23.71
C LYS A 154 0.69 -2.66 -23.61
N GLY A 155 0.84 -1.36 -23.38
CA GLY A 155 -0.30 -0.44 -23.28
C GLY A 155 -1.17 -0.62 -22.02
N LYS A 156 -0.66 -1.31 -20.99
CA LYS A 156 -1.40 -1.54 -19.73
C LYS A 156 -1.39 -0.31 -18.80
N VAL A 157 -0.48 0.63 -19.02
CA VAL A 157 -0.38 1.87 -18.25
C VAL A 157 -1.07 3.00 -19.03
N PRO A 158 -2.04 3.73 -18.43
CA PRO A 158 -2.71 4.82 -19.11
C PRO A 158 -1.73 5.92 -19.54
N LYS A 159 -1.87 6.43 -20.78
CA LYS A 159 -1.01 7.49 -21.33
C LYS A 159 -0.94 8.73 -20.43
N GLY A 160 -2.06 9.13 -19.81
CA GLY A 160 -2.10 10.28 -18.89
C GLY A 160 -1.18 10.12 -17.66
N VAL A 161 -0.94 8.90 -17.19
CA VAL A 161 0.03 8.64 -16.10
C VAL A 161 1.45 8.88 -16.60
N LEU A 162 1.75 8.46 -17.83
CA LEU A 162 3.08 8.60 -18.43
C LEU A 162 3.40 10.06 -18.80
N VAL A 163 2.44 10.80 -19.34
CA VAL A 163 2.59 12.23 -19.63
C VAL A 163 2.93 12.99 -18.36
N ARG A 164 2.11 12.82 -17.31
CA ARG A 164 2.35 13.45 -16.01
C ARG A 164 3.71 13.06 -15.43
N ALA A 165 4.08 11.79 -15.50
CA ALA A 165 5.36 11.31 -14.98
C ALA A 165 6.56 11.94 -15.71
N MET A 166 6.44 12.20 -17.02
CA MET A 166 7.46 12.89 -17.80
C MET A 166 7.54 14.38 -17.42
N GLU A 167 6.39 15.05 -17.27
CA GLU A 167 6.30 16.46 -16.85
C GLU A 167 6.89 16.69 -15.45
N GLU A 168 6.62 15.77 -14.51
CA GLU A 168 7.10 15.83 -13.13
C GLU A 168 8.54 15.30 -12.96
N GLY A 169 9.20 14.84 -14.03
CA GLY A 169 10.56 14.30 -13.95
C GLY A 169 10.68 13.01 -13.13
N LEU A 170 9.62 12.18 -13.14
CA LEU A 170 9.54 10.90 -12.42
C LEU A 170 10.07 9.71 -13.25
N VAL A 171 10.56 9.96 -14.45
CA VAL A 171 11.16 8.96 -15.34
C VAL A 171 12.67 9.19 -15.40
N GLY A 172 13.44 8.19 -14.96
CA GLY A 172 14.90 8.24 -15.01
C GLY A 172 15.44 8.15 -16.43
N ARG A 173 16.66 8.65 -16.65
CA ARG A 173 17.33 8.74 -17.96
C ARG A 173 17.22 7.45 -18.78
N ASP A 174 17.39 6.30 -18.14
CA ASP A 174 17.40 4.98 -18.78
C ASP A 174 16.04 4.62 -19.43
N PHE A 175 14.94 5.24 -19.00
CA PHE A 175 13.59 4.92 -19.46
C PHE A 175 12.94 6.03 -20.29
N ILE A 176 13.52 7.24 -20.32
CA ILE A 176 12.93 8.42 -20.99
C ILE A 176 12.65 8.14 -22.46
N ALA A 177 13.62 7.58 -23.20
CA ALA A 177 13.47 7.32 -24.63
C ALA A 177 12.33 6.34 -24.93
N ASP A 178 12.26 5.25 -24.16
CA ASP A 178 11.22 4.23 -24.31
C ASP A 178 9.83 4.78 -23.98
N VAL A 179 9.70 5.55 -22.90
CA VAL A 179 8.42 6.17 -22.51
C VAL A 179 7.99 7.20 -23.57
N ALA A 180 8.93 8.00 -24.09
CA ALA A 180 8.65 8.97 -25.15
C ALA A 180 8.18 8.30 -26.45
N ASP A 181 8.79 7.19 -26.86
CA ASP A 181 8.37 6.42 -28.05
C ASP A 181 6.92 5.91 -27.90
N VAL A 182 6.57 5.37 -26.72
CA VAL A 182 5.22 4.89 -26.42
C VAL A 182 4.18 6.01 -26.45
N LEU A 183 4.55 7.21 -26.00
CA LEU A 183 3.70 8.41 -26.07
C LEU A 183 3.55 8.93 -27.51
N GLY A 184 4.62 8.88 -28.31
CA GLY A 184 4.64 9.33 -29.71
C GLY A 184 3.88 8.41 -30.68
N LYS A 185 3.72 7.13 -30.34
CA LYS A 185 2.87 6.20 -31.10
C LYS A 185 1.40 6.61 -30.98
N ARG A 186 0.85 7.13 -32.08
CA ARG A 186 -0.60 7.29 -32.27
C ARG A 186 -1.23 5.90 -32.24
N THR A 187 -1.95 5.62 -31.16
CA THR A 187 -2.90 4.50 -31.05
C THR A 187 -4.26 5.00 -31.44
#